data_AF-A0A7S3MMR3-F1
#
_entry.id   AF-A0A7S3MMR3-F1
#
_cell.length_a   1.000
_cell.length_b   1.000
_cell.length_c   1.000
_cell.angle_alpha   90.00
_cell.angle_beta   90.00
_cell.angle_gamma   90.00
#
_symmetry.space_group_name_H-M   'P 1'
#
loop_
_entity.id
_entity.type
_entity.pdbx_description
1 polymer ?
#
loop_
_entity_poly.entity_id
_entity_poly.type
_entity_poly.pdbx_seq_one_letter_code
_entity_poly.pdbx_strand_id
1 'polypeptide(L)'
;MLQHYRRMIEDCFAKDNSFERQLMLSFQDFLNIDVGKFSMAEILASYSDKVLRKGGIKGDRKLVDEQLDSIALLFAYLFDKDLFLLVYRNHLARRILQESYEDFELEKHVITRLKLVCGMQ
;
A
#
# COMPACT_ATOMS: atom_id res chain seq x y z
N MET A 1 8.02 -10.84 3.74
CA MET A 1 7.49 -12.06 3.07
C MET A 1 7.59 -11.96 1.55
N LEU A 2 6.89 -11.03 0.87
CA LEU A 2 6.92 -10.93 -0.61
C LEU A 2 8.33 -10.73 -1.19
N GLN A 3 9.15 -9.86 -0.58
CA GLN A 3 10.54 -9.66 -1.00
C GLN A 3 11.40 -10.93 -0.91
N HIS A 4 11.17 -11.77 0.10
CA HIS A 4 11.90 -13.02 0.28
C HIS A 4 11.57 -14.01 -0.85
N TYR A 5 10.28 -14.17 -1.18
CA TYR A 5 9.87 -15.05 -2.28
C TYR A 5 10.28 -14.52 -3.66
N ARG A 6 10.24 -13.21 -3.88
CA ARG A 6 10.78 -12.62 -5.11
C ARG A 6 12.26 -12.94 -5.26
N ARG A 7 13.06 -12.66 -4.23
CA ARG A 7 14.49 -12.98 -4.23
C ARG A 7 14.78 -14.46 -4.49
N MET A 8 13.98 -15.36 -3.91
CA MET A 8 14.08 -16.80 -4.19
C MET A 8 13.82 -17.12 -5.67
N ILE A 9 12.83 -16.48 -6.31
CA ILE A 9 12.56 -16.64 -7.75
C ILE A 9 13.73 -16.12 -8.59
N GLU A 10 14.32 -14.98 -8.22
CA GLU A 10 15.47 -14.42 -8.92
C GLU A 10 16.71 -15.32 -8.77
N ASP A 11 17.06 -15.70 -7.54
CA ASP A 11 18.31 -16.38 -7.21
C ASP A 11 18.27 -17.89 -7.55
N CYS A 12 17.12 -18.54 -7.36
CA CYS A 12 16.98 -20.00 -7.49
C CYS A 12 16.24 -20.45 -8.75
N PHE A 13 15.41 -19.59 -9.34
CA PHE A 13 14.56 -19.94 -10.49
C PHE A 13 14.84 -19.05 -11.71
N ALA A 14 15.96 -18.34 -11.73
CA ALA A 14 16.43 -17.52 -12.85
C ALA A 14 15.36 -16.53 -13.39
N LYS A 15 14.54 -15.96 -12.50
CA LYS A 15 13.44 -15.06 -12.86
C LYS A 15 12.42 -15.68 -13.81
N ASP A 16 12.11 -16.96 -13.61
CA ASP A 16 11.09 -17.63 -14.40
C ASP A 16 9.72 -16.95 -14.24
N ASN A 17 9.19 -16.47 -15.38
CA ASN A 17 7.95 -15.70 -15.44
C ASN A 17 6.73 -16.47 -14.92
N SER A 18 6.72 -17.81 -14.99
CA SER A 18 5.62 -18.62 -14.48
C SER A 18 5.58 -18.60 -12.95
N PHE A 19 6.76 -18.63 -12.29
CA PHE A 19 6.85 -18.49 -10.84
C PHE A 19 6.53 -17.06 -10.38
N GLU A 20 6.98 -16.04 -11.11
CA GLU A 20 6.61 -14.65 -10.81
C GLU A 20 5.09 -14.44 -10.91
N ARG A 21 4.48 -14.96 -11.97
CA ARG A 21 3.03 -14.92 -12.16
C ARG A 21 2.30 -15.66 -11.04
N GLN A 22 2.73 -16.85 -10.67
CA GLN A 22 2.06 -17.63 -9.64
C GLN A 22 2.23 -17.03 -8.24
N LEU A 23 3.39 -16.43 -7.94
CA LEU A 23 3.59 -15.65 -6.73
C LEU A 23 2.64 -14.45 -6.70
N MET A 24 2.46 -13.77 -7.85
CA MET A 24 1.55 -12.64 -7.93
C MET A 24 0.10 -13.06 -7.64
N LEU A 25 -0.38 -14.10 -8.34
CA LEU A 25 -1.75 -14.60 -8.18
C LEU A 25 -2.01 -15.08 -6.75
N SER A 26 -1.15 -15.95 -6.22
CA SER A 26 -1.31 -16.44 -4.84
C SER A 26 -1.30 -15.32 -3.80
N PHE A 27 -0.47 -14.28 -4.02
CA PHE A 27 -0.45 -13.12 -3.13
C PHE A 27 -1.74 -12.30 -3.21
N GLN A 28 -2.30 -12.08 -4.41
CA GLN A 28 -3.61 -11.45 -4.56
C GLN A 28 -4.70 -12.26 -3.87
N ASP A 29 -4.69 -13.59 -4.02
CA ASP A 29 -5.73 -14.46 -3.47
C ASP A 29 -5.83 -14.35 -1.95
N PHE A 30 -4.71 -14.46 -1.22
CA PHE A 30 -4.77 -14.39 0.23
C PHE A 30 -4.87 -12.95 0.76
N LEU A 31 -4.26 -11.97 0.08
CA LEU A 31 -4.27 -10.59 0.54
C LEU A 31 -5.69 -10.02 0.58
N ASN A 32 -6.52 -10.40 -0.39
CA ASN A 32 -7.87 -9.87 -0.55
C ASN A 32 -8.94 -10.68 0.20
N ILE A 33 -8.55 -11.58 1.12
CA ILE A 33 -9.50 -12.22 2.03
C ILE A 33 -9.95 -11.22 3.08
N ASP A 34 -11.27 -11.03 3.19
CA ASP A 34 -11.86 -10.14 4.19
C ASP A 34 -11.48 -10.54 5.62
N VAL A 35 -11.17 -9.53 6.45
CA VAL A 35 -10.85 -9.71 7.86
C VAL A 35 -12.04 -9.27 8.69
N GLY A 36 -12.87 -10.25 9.06
CA GLY A 36 -14.10 -10.00 9.81
C GLY A 36 -15.12 -9.25 8.96
N LYS A 37 -15.32 -7.96 9.23
CA LYS A 37 -16.28 -7.10 8.51
C LYS A 37 -15.62 -6.13 7.53
N PHE A 38 -14.29 -6.12 7.45
CA PHE A 38 -13.54 -5.14 6.69
C PHE A 38 -12.79 -5.81 5.56
N SER A 39 -12.87 -5.20 4.38
CA SER A 39 -12.04 -5.56 3.24
C SER A 39 -10.59 -5.15 3.49
N MET A 40 -9.66 -5.82 2.80
CA MET A 40 -8.24 -5.41 2.85
C MET A 40 -8.04 -3.99 2.32
N ALA A 41 -8.86 -3.55 1.36
CA ALA A 41 -8.85 -2.19 0.83
C ALA A 41 -9.14 -1.13 1.92
N GLU A 42 -10.17 -1.36 2.74
CA GLU A 42 -10.50 -0.47 3.87
C GLU A 42 -9.43 -0.50 4.95
N ILE A 43 -8.89 -1.68 5.26
CA ILE A 43 -7.83 -1.85 6.27
C ILE A 43 -6.57 -1.10 5.84
N LEU A 44 -6.15 -1.26 4.59
CA LEU A 44 -4.94 -0.61 4.06
C LEU A 44 -5.14 0.92 3.99
N ALA A 45 -6.31 1.40 3.58
CA ALA A 45 -6.61 2.84 3.58
C ALA A 45 -6.60 3.43 5.00
N SER A 46 -7.17 2.72 5.98
CA SER A 46 -7.16 3.11 7.39
C SER A 46 -5.76 3.08 7.99
N TYR A 47 -4.92 2.11 7.61
CA TYR A 47 -3.52 2.06 8.02
C TYR A 47 -2.73 3.23 7.42
N SER A 48 -2.95 3.56 6.15
CA SER A 48 -2.33 4.71 5.50
C SER A 48 -2.66 6.02 6.22
N ASP A 49 -3.91 6.20 6.67
CA ASP A 49 -4.31 7.34 7.50
C ASP A 49 -3.52 7.39 8.81
N LYS A 50 -3.34 6.25 9.50
CA LYS A 50 -2.56 6.19 10.74
C LYS A 50 -1.08 6.51 10.54
N VAL A 51 -0.50 6.19 9.40
CA VAL A 51 0.91 6.50 9.08
C VAL A 51 1.09 8.00 8.84
N LEU A 52 0.16 8.64 8.12
CA LEU A 52 0.31 10.04 7.68
C LEU A 52 -0.23 11.07 8.68
N ARG A 53 -1.15 10.65 9.56
CA ARG A 53 -1.78 11.55 10.54
C ARG A 53 -0.77 11.98 11.61
N LYS A 54 -0.82 13.26 11.95
CA LYS A 54 -0.08 13.87 13.07
C LYS A 54 -0.31 13.10 14.37
N GLY A 55 0.79 12.68 15.01
CA GLY A 55 0.73 11.86 16.22
C GLY A 55 0.22 10.43 16.02
N GLY A 56 0.18 9.95 14.77
CA GLY A 56 -0.11 8.58 14.39
C GLY A 56 1.06 7.64 14.65
N ILE A 57 1.38 6.77 13.69
CA ILE A 57 2.52 5.85 13.79
C ILE A 57 3.82 6.68 13.79
N LYS A 58 4.55 6.61 14.90
CA LYS A 58 5.82 7.32 15.06
C LYS A 58 6.97 6.52 14.46
N GLY A 59 7.83 7.20 13.73
CA GLY A 59 9.04 6.65 13.14
C GLY A 59 9.94 7.79 12.68
N ASP A 60 11.20 7.48 12.37
CA ASP A 60 11.98 8.44 11.60
C ASP A 60 11.44 8.55 10.17
N ARG A 61 11.86 9.59 9.45
CA ARG A 61 11.40 9.87 8.09
C ARG A 61 11.61 8.66 7.16
N LYS A 62 12.73 7.95 7.33
CA LYS A 62 13.10 6.79 6.53
C LYS A 62 12.12 5.63 6.73
N LEU A 63 11.81 5.28 7.97
CA LEU A 63 10.85 4.23 8.29
C LEU A 63 9.46 4.56 7.75
N VAL A 64 9.04 5.83 7.85
CA VAL A 64 7.76 6.26 7.29
C VAL A 64 7.75 6.09 5.77
N ASP A 65 8.79 6.54 5.06
CA ASP A 65 8.88 6.35 3.61
C ASP A 65 8.87 4.86 3.21
N GLU A 66 9.55 3.97 3.96
CA GLU A 66 9.49 2.51 3.74
C GLU A 66 8.09 1.92 3.95
N GLN A 67 7.33 2.44 4.92
CA GLN A 67 5.93 2.06 5.13
C GLN A 67 5.06 2.52 3.96
N LEU A 68 5.29 3.72 3.44
CA LEU A 68 4.56 4.26 2.28
C LEU A 68 4.86 3.47 1.00
N ASP A 69 6.10 3.03 0.78
CA ASP A 69 6.46 2.11 -0.30
C ASP A 69 5.75 0.77 -0.15
N SER A 70 5.67 0.26 1.08
CA SER A 70 4.95 -0.99 1.38
C SER A 70 3.44 -0.86 1.13
N ILE A 71 2.84 0.28 1.46
CA ILE A 71 1.43 0.58 1.16
C ILE A 71 1.19 0.61 -0.34
N ALA A 72 2.03 1.31 -1.11
CA ALA A 72 1.89 1.39 -2.57
C ALA A 72 2.06 0.00 -3.22
N LEU A 73 2.98 -0.80 -2.71
CA LEU A 73 3.17 -2.18 -3.13
C LEU A 73 1.91 -3.02 -2.88
N LEU A 74 1.38 -3.02 -1.66
CA LEU A 74 0.17 -3.77 -1.32
C LEU A 74 -1.05 -3.30 -2.12
N PHE A 75 -1.18 -1.99 -2.36
CA PHE A 75 -2.23 -1.42 -3.20
C PHE A 75 -2.25 -2.01 -4.62
N ALA A 76 -1.08 -2.28 -5.22
CA ALA A 76 -1.00 -2.91 -6.54
C ALA A 76 -1.66 -4.31 -6.57
N TYR A 77 -1.64 -5.03 -5.45
CA TYR A 77 -2.20 -6.36 -5.29
C TYR A 77 -3.67 -6.39 -4.85
N LEU A 78 -4.29 -5.24 -4.56
CA LEU A 78 -5.71 -5.20 -4.19
C LEU A 78 -6.63 -5.46 -5.39
N PHE A 79 -7.74 -6.16 -5.15
CA PHE A 79 -8.84 -6.27 -6.10
C PHE A 79 -9.67 -4.97 -6.12
N ASP A 80 -10.14 -4.52 -4.95
CA ASP A 80 -11.00 -3.35 -4.83
C ASP A 80 -10.19 -2.04 -4.68
N LYS A 81 -9.38 -1.72 -5.70
CA LYS A 81 -8.56 -0.49 -5.73
C LYS A 81 -9.41 0.78 -5.62
N ASP A 82 -10.59 0.79 -6.24
CA ASP A 82 -11.51 1.94 -6.20
C ASP A 82 -12.04 2.20 -4.78
N LEU A 83 -12.33 1.14 -4.03
CA LEU A 83 -12.74 1.24 -2.62
C LEU A 83 -11.60 1.81 -1.77
N PHE A 84 -10.37 1.32 -1.96
CA PHE A 84 -9.19 1.89 -1.31
C PHE A 84 -9.06 3.39 -1.61
N LEU A 85 -9.12 3.78 -2.89
CA LEU A 85 -8.97 5.18 -3.31
C LEU A 85 -10.08 6.08 -2.76
N LEU A 86 -11.32 5.59 -2.72
CA LEU A 86 -12.46 6.30 -2.13
C LEU A 86 -12.23 6.59 -0.64
N VAL A 87 -11.87 5.57 0.13
CA VAL A 87 -11.63 5.69 1.58
C VAL A 87 -10.39 6.55 1.85
N TYR A 88 -9.29 6.32 1.12
CA TYR A 88 -8.06 7.11 1.21
C TYR A 88 -8.33 8.60 0.94
N ARG A 89 -9.08 8.93 -0.11
CA ARG A 89 -9.44 10.32 -0.46
C ARG A 89 -10.23 10.99 0.67
N ASN A 90 -11.16 10.28 1.30
CA ASN A 90 -11.92 10.80 2.43
C ASN A 90 -11.03 11.10 3.64
N HIS A 91 -10.08 10.21 3.94
CA HIS A 91 -9.08 10.45 4.99
C HIS A 91 -8.16 11.62 4.67
N LEU A 92 -7.62 11.68 3.45
CA LEU A 92 -6.78 12.78 2.98
C LEU A 92 -7.50 14.13 3.11
N ALA A 93 -8.74 14.24 2.62
CA ALA A 93 -9.53 15.46 2.71
C ALA A 93 -9.70 15.91 4.17
N ARG A 94 -10.02 14.99 5.08
CA ARG A 94 -10.10 15.28 6.51
C ARG A 94 -8.77 15.74 7.09
N ARG A 95 -7.65 15.09 6.76
CA ARG A 95 -6.32 15.47 7.27
C ARG A 95 -5.93 16.88 6.82
N ILE A 96 -6.16 17.21 5.55
CA ILE A 96 -5.89 18.53 5.00
C ILE A 96 -6.77 19.60 5.65
N LEU A 97 -8.10 19.39 5.70
CA LEU A 97 -9.04 20.37 6.25
C LEU A 97 -8.84 20.62 7.74
N GLN A 98 -8.36 19.62 8.48
CA GLN A 98 -8.12 19.71 9.93
C GLN A 98 -6.66 20.02 10.29
N GLU A 99 -5.79 20.23 9.29
CA GLU A 99 -4.33 20.40 9.48
C GLU A 99 -3.71 19.32 10.40
N SER A 100 -4.20 18.09 10.26
CA SER A 100 -3.83 16.95 11.11
C SER A 100 -2.81 16.02 10.44
N TYR A 101 -1.97 16.58 9.57
CA TYR A 101 -0.80 15.93 8.97
C TYR A 101 0.48 16.37 9.69
N GLU A 102 1.50 15.52 9.70
CA GLU A 102 2.81 15.86 10.28
C GLU A 102 3.73 16.52 9.26
N ASP A 103 3.71 16.02 8.03
CA ASP A 103 4.55 16.49 6.93
C ASP A 103 3.74 16.43 5.62
N PHE A 104 3.52 17.59 5.00
CA PHE A 104 2.74 17.69 3.77
C PHE A 104 3.45 17.08 2.56
N GLU A 105 4.79 16.99 2.58
CA GLU A 105 5.53 16.36 1.48
C GLU A 105 5.31 14.85 1.44
N LEU A 106 5.09 14.22 2.60
CA LEU A 106 4.70 12.81 2.65
C LEU A 106 3.35 12.56 1.96
N GLU A 107 2.38 13.46 2.12
CA GLU A 107 1.07 13.35 1.46
C GLU A 107 1.23 13.37 -0.07
N LYS A 108 2.03 14.31 -0.60
CA LYS A 108 2.34 14.37 -2.03
C LYS A 108 3.07 13.11 -2.50
N HIS A 109 4.00 12.61 -1.70
CA HIS A 109 4.80 11.44 -2.05
C HIS A 109 3.92 10.19 -2.22
N VAL A 110 2.99 9.93 -1.29
CA VAL A 110 2.05 8.79 -1.40
C VAL A 110 1.16 8.91 -2.63
N ILE A 111 0.63 10.10 -2.91
CA ILE A 111 -0.21 10.33 -4.09
C ILE A 111 0.56 10.01 -5.37
N THR A 112 1.82 10.42 -5.47
CA THR A 112 2.68 10.10 -6.62
C THR A 112 2.87 8.59 -6.77
N ARG A 113 3.16 7.86 -5.69
CA ARG A 113 3.31 6.40 -5.72
C ARG A 113 2.02 5.70 -6.15
N LEU A 114 0.87 6.10 -5.61
CA LEU A 114 -0.43 5.53 -5.98
C LEU A 114 -0.76 5.80 -7.45
N LYS A 115 -0.48 7.00 -7.96
CA LYS A 115 -0.65 7.35 -9.38
C LYS A 115 0.19 6.46 -10.30
N LEU A 116 1.44 6.17 -9.93
CA LEU A 116 2.30 5.26 -10.70
C LEU A 116 1.69 3.86 -10.78
N VAL A 117 1.13 3.34 -9.68
CA VAL A 117 0.46 2.04 -9.68
C VAL A 117 -0.79 2.04 -10.56
N CYS A 118 -1.60 3.09 -10.51
CA CYS A 118 -2.81 3.20 -11.34
C CYS A 118 -2.50 3.41 -12.84
N GLY A 119 -1.40 4.08 -13.18
CA GLY A 119 -0.99 4.36 -14.56
C GLY A 119 -0.17 3.24 -15.23
N MET A 120 0.19 2.18 -14.48
CA MET A 120 0.83 0.97 -15.01
C MET A 120 -0.18 -0.08 -15.51
N GLN A 121 -1.48 0.26 -15.59
CA GLN A 121 -2.53 -0.58 -16.17
C GLN A 121 -2.96 -0.11 -17.55
#